data_AF-A0AAD5R6S5-F1
#
_entry.id   AF-A0AAD5R6S5-F1
#
_cell.length_a   1.000
_cell.length_b   1.000
_cell.length_c   1.000
_cell.angle_alpha   90.00
_cell.angle_beta   90.00
_cell.angle_gamma   90.00
#
_symmetry.space_group_name_H-M   'P 1'
#
loop_
_entity.id
_entity.type
_entity.pdbx_description
1 polymer ?
#
loop_
_entity_poly.entity_id
_entity_poly.type
_entity_poly.pdbx_seq_one_letter_code
_entity_poly.pdbx_strand_id
1 'polypeptide(L)'
;MSMTCLRHNGCETRMLTSLSSDLRHIRCPRCLRAFKFSSWVAEPLPCPFVAIGDFACVIIVKPSRGTFLQYRIGDDLHIGISDGSSIVHSYWLSGIRSEKTGWTNSAIVCRFTTEKRRFEQALVSFVNRNSNRFLAEFYNESEWNYFDFVMEFLRFIDFVAIRKRISFLSL
;
A
#
# COMPACT_ATOMS: atom_id res chain seq x y z
N MET A 1 6.21 -0.35 9.81
CA MET A 1 7.55 -0.07 9.25
C MET A 1 7.70 1.45 9.17
N SER A 2 8.83 2.02 9.56
CA SER A 2 9.11 3.47 9.41
C SER A 2 10.37 3.65 8.58
N MET A 3 10.29 4.57 7.61
CA MET A 3 11.42 4.96 6.78
C MET A 3 12.11 6.17 7.39
N THR A 4 13.43 6.18 7.32
CA THR A 4 14.26 7.27 7.83
C THR A 4 15.31 7.61 6.79
N CYS A 5 15.50 8.89 6.52
CA CYS A 5 16.65 9.42 5.82
C CYS A 5 17.76 9.69 6.83
N LEU A 6 18.88 8.99 6.71
CA LEU A 6 20.11 9.31 7.44
C LEU A 6 20.96 10.24 6.60
N ARG A 7 21.25 11.44 7.11
CA ARG A 7 22.18 12.41 6.52
C ARG A 7 23.49 12.42 7.30
N HIS A 8 24.61 12.21 6.62
CA HIS A 8 25.94 12.29 7.23
C HIS A 8 26.47 13.72 7.18
N ASN A 9 26.70 14.35 8.33
CA ASN A 9 27.08 15.76 8.44
C ASN A 9 28.45 16.08 7.82
N GLY A 10 29.36 15.09 7.74
CA GLY A 10 30.70 15.33 7.24
C GLY A 10 30.80 15.40 5.71
N CYS A 11 29.84 14.84 4.97
CA CYS A 11 29.92 14.79 3.50
C CYS A 11 28.55 14.85 2.81
N GLU A 12 27.50 15.26 3.52
CA GLU A 12 26.12 15.48 3.06
C GLU A 12 25.46 14.26 2.38
N THR A 13 26.05 13.08 2.53
CA THR A 13 25.50 11.84 1.93
C THR A 13 24.23 11.44 2.65
N ARG A 14 23.20 11.13 1.87
CA ARG A 14 21.89 10.68 2.36
C ARG A 14 21.71 9.20 2.08
N MET A 15 21.12 8.49 3.03
CA MET A 15 20.81 7.07 2.92
C MET A 15 19.40 6.82 3.43
N LEU A 16 18.66 5.96 2.73
CA LEU A 16 17.36 5.48 3.18
C LEU A 16 17.56 4.21 4.00
N THR A 17 16.93 4.15 5.18
CA THR A 17 16.92 2.96 6.03
C THR A 17 15.54 2.76 6.65
N SER A 18 15.18 1.51 6.95
CA SER A 18 14.10 1.24 7.89
C SER A 18 14.65 1.27 9.32
N LEU A 19 13.90 1.83 10.27
CA LEU A 19 14.29 1.88 11.70
C LEU A 19 14.41 0.49 12.36
N SER A 20 14.05 -0.58 11.65
CA SER A 20 14.27 -1.96 12.08
C SER A 20 15.70 -2.46 11.86
N SER A 21 16.56 -1.70 11.18
CA SER A 21 17.92 -2.09 10.86
C SER A 21 18.89 -1.77 12.01
N ASP A 22 19.78 -2.70 12.33
CA ASP A 22 20.88 -2.44 13.27
C ASP A 22 21.83 -1.38 12.69
N LEU A 23 21.68 -0.14 13.15
CA LEU A 23 22.41 1.02 12.66
C LEU A 23 23.93 0.88 12.82
N ARG A 24 24.42 -0.03 13.69
CA ARG A 24 25.85 -0.25 13.95
C ARG A 24 26.63 -0.71 12.72
N HIS A 25 25.97 -1.32 11.74
CA HIS A 25 26.60 -1.80 10.51
C HIS A 25 26.55 -0.79 9.36
N ILE A 26 25.85 0.34 9.54
CA ILE A 26 25.71 1.34 8.49
C ILE A 26 27.03 2.10 8.35
N ARG A 27 27.53 2.19 7.12
CA ARG A 27 28.66 3.02 6.74
C ARG A 27 28.24 3.98 5.64
N CYS A 28 28.75 5.21 5.69
CA CYS A 28 28.53 6.17 4.62
C CYS A 28 29.13 5.63 3.31
N PRO A 29 28.37 5.51 2.21
CA PRO A 29 28.90 4.99 0.95
C PRO A 29 29.93 5.92 0.31
N ARG A 30 29.95 7.20 0.71
CA ARG A 30 30.87 8.22 0.17
C ARG A 30 32.21 8.26 0.89
N CYS A 31 32.23 8.21 2.22
CA CYS A 31 33.45 8.38 3.02
C CYS A 31 33.77 7.18 3.93
N LEU A 32 32.95 6.12 3.86
CA LEU A 32 33.09 4.85 4.57
C LEU A 32 33.09 4.94 6.10
N ARG A 33 32.83 6.13 6.67
CA ARG A 33 32.69 6.32 8.11
C ARG A 33 31.46 5.58 8.63
N ALA A 34 31.64 4.88 9.74
CA ALA A 34 30.57 4.18 10.44
C ALA A 34 29.55 5.16 11.03
N PHE A 35 28.32 4.69 11.18
CA PHE A 35 27.26 5.43 11.83
C PHE A 35 27.62 5.75 13.29
N LYS A 36 27.50 7.03 13.67
CA LYS A 36 27.55 7.50 15.05
C LYS A 36 26.51 8.61 15.20
N PHE A 37 25.67 8.55 16.24
CA PHE A 37 24.61 9.53 16.48
C PHE A 37 25.10 11.00 16.47
N SER A 38 26.34 11.26 16.89
CA SER A 38 26.93 12.60 16.88
C SER A 38 27.28 13.16 15.49
N SER A 39 27.36 12.30 14.47
CA SER A 39 27.82 12.68 13.11
C SER A 39 26.75 12.50 12.03
N TRP A 40 25.57 12.06 12.43
CA TRP A 40 24.46 11.76 11.53
C TRP A 40 23.17 12.38 12.05
N VAL A 41 22.35 12.87 11.13
CA VAL A 41 20.99 13.33 11.41
C VAL A 41 20.02 12.29 10.84
N ALA A 42 19.03 11.89 11.64
CA ALA A 42 17.97 10.99 11.24
C ALA A 42 16.68 11.79 11.06
N GLU A 43 16.18 11.85 9.83
CA GLU A 43 14.92 12.53 9.48
C GLU A 43 13.88 11.45 9.13
N PRO A 44 12.75 11.38 9.85
CA PRO A 44 11.69 10.44 9.48
C PRO A 44 11.12 10.83 8.12
N LEU A 45 10.90 9.83 7.26
CA LEU A 45 10.28 10.02 5.96
C LEU A 45 8.84 9.50 5.98
N PRO A 46 7.96 10.03 5.11
CA PRO A 46 6.69 9.41 4.81
C PRO A 46 6.93 7.94 4.44
N CYS A 47 6.32 7.03 5.20
CA CYS A 47 6.37 5.62 4.91
C CYS A 47 5.19 5.29 3.99
N PRO A 48 5.41 4.74 2.79
CA PRO A 48 4.30 4.32 1.94
C PRO A 48 3.55 3.12 2.56
N PHE A 49 4.18 2.43 3.52
CA PHE A 49 3.62 1.24 4.16
C PHE A 49 2.73 1.58 5.33
N VAL A 50 1.50 1.10 5.27
CA VAL A 50 0.49 1.37 6.30
C VAL A 50 0.77 0.62 7.59
N ALA A 51 0.54 1.31 8.71
CA ALA A 51 0.36 0.67 10.00
C ALA A 51 -1.06 0.08 10.10
N ILE A 52 -1.25 -0.90 11.00
CA ILE A 52 -2.55 -1.50 11.26
C ILE A 52 -3.55 -0.40 11.67
N GLY A 53 -4.67 -0.29 10.96
CA GLY A 53 -5.76 0.64 11.30
C GLY A 53 -5.67 2.05 10.72
N ASP A 54 -4.61 2.39 9.97
CA ASP A 54 -4.41 3.74 9.39
C ASP A 54 -4.73 3.83 7.89
N PHE A 55 -5.60 2.95 7.40
CA PHE A 55 -5.91 2.82 5.97
C PHE A 55 -7.41 2.74 5.74
N ALA A 56 -8.18 3.65 6.32
CA ALA A 56 -9.61 3.76 6.03
C ALA A 56 -9.86 4.35 4.63
N CYS A 57 -10.79 3.76 3.87
CA CYS A 57 -11.22 4.26 2.55
C CYS A 57 -10.05 4.46 1.57
N VAL A 58 -9.26 3.40 1.32
CA VAL A 58 -8.14 3.42 0.37
C VAL A 58 -8.19 2.24 -0.60
N ILE A 59 -7.45 2.36 -1.69
CA ILE A 59 -6.94 1.23 -2.45
C ILE A 59 -5.54 0.92 -1.95
N ILE A 60 -5.29 -0.35 -1.65
CA ILE A 60 -4.08 -0.84 -1.01
C ILE A 60 -3.51 -2.02 -1.78
N VAL A 61 -2.18 -2.12 -1.87
CA VAL A 61 -1.47 -3.18 -2.58
C VAL A 61 -0.37 -3.79 -1.71
N LYS A 62 -0.16 -5.10 -1.83
CA LYS A 62 0.92 -5.83 -1.18
C LYS A 62 1.47 -6.91 -2.09
N PRO A 63 2.70 -7.40 -1.87
CA PRO A 63 3.14 -8.63 -2.51
C PRO A 63 2.20 -9.78 -2.19
N SER A 64 1.89 -10.60 -3.19
CA SER A 64 1.11 -11.83 -3.00
C SER A 64 1.84 -12.81 -2.09
N ARG A 65 3.18 -12.74 -2.07
CA ARG A 65 4.07 -13.55 -1.21
C ARG A 65 5.11 -12.66 -0.54
N GLY A 66 5.34 -12.89 0.75
CA GLY A 66 6.39 -12.20 1.51
C GLY A 66 6.13 -10.71 1.74
N THR A 67 7.18 -9.90 1.61
CA THR A 67 7.17 -8.45 1.89
C THR A 67 7.74 -7.66 0.71
N PHE A 68 7.51 -6.35 0.66
CA PHE A 68 8.11 -5.49 -0.39
C PHE A 68 9.65 -5.50 -0.38
N LEU A 69 10.29 -5.89 0.73
CA LEU A 69 11.74 -6.07 0.81
C LEU A 69 12.23 -7.33 0.08
N GLN A 70 11.35 -8.33 -0.09
CA GLN A 70 11.63 -9.59 -0.77
C GLN A 70 11.10 -9.60 -2.21
N TYR A 71 10.27 -8.62 -2.55
CA TYR A 71 9.65 -8.47 -3.86
C TYR A 71 10.70 -8.33 -4.97
N ARG A 72 10.51 -9.06 -6.05
CA ARG A 72 11.30 -8.99 -7.27
C ARG A 72 10.43 -8.53 -8.44
N ILE A 73 11.06 -7.93 -9.43
CA ILE A 73 10.37 -7.56 -10.67
C ILE A 73 9.78 -8.83 -11.29
N GLY A 74 8.48 -8.79 -11.55
CA GLY A 74 7.71 -9.93 -12.06
C GLY A 74 6.96 -10.72 -10.98
N ASP A 75 7.19 -10.46 -9.69
CA ASP A 75 6.37 -11.02 -8.63
C ASP A 75 4.96 -10.38 -8.64
N ASP A 76 3.95 -11.17 -8.27
CA ASP A 76 2.57 -10.72 -8.20
C ASP A 76 2.30 -9.79 -7.02
N LEU A 77 1.43 -8.80 -7.26
CA LEU A 77 0.94 -7.87 -6.26
C LEU A 77 -0.55 -8.07 -6.05
N HIS A 78 -0.97 -8.39 -4.83
CA HIS A 78 -2.37 -8.46 -4.45
C HIS A 78 -2.92 -7.08 -4.08
N ILE A 79 -4.11 -6.74 -4.57
CA ILE A 79 -4.73 -5.43 -4.40
C ILE A 79 -6.13 -5.56 -3.79
N GLY A 80 -6.52 -4.57 -2.99
CA GLY A 80 -7.81 -4.54 -2.32
C GLY A 80 -8.29 -3.12 -2.01
N ILE A 81 -9.55 -3.03 -1.57
CA ILE A 81 -10.22 -1.80 -1.19
C ILE A 81 -10.54 -1.88 0.29
N SER A 82 -10.06 -0.94 1.08
CA SER A 82 -10.41 -0.89 2.49
C SER A 82 -11.65 -0.04 2.75
N ASP A 83 -12.51 -0.54 3.62
CA ASP A 83 -13.65 0.22 4.12
C ASP A 83 -13.22 1.29 5.16
N GLY A 84 -14.19 1.98 5.74
CA GLY A 84 -13.92 2.99 6.75
C GLY A 84 -13.47 2.45 8.11
N SER A 85 -13.49 1.12 8.30
CA SER A 85 -13.00 0.40 9.48
C SER A 85 -11.67 -0.32 9.20
N SER A 86 -11.02 -0.03 8.07
CA SER A 86 -9.80 -0.70 7.60
C SER A 86 -9.94 -2.21 7.38
N ILE A 87 -11.15 -2.69 7.08
CA ILE A 87 -11.37 -4.05 6.58
C ILE A 87 -11.14 -4.03 5.07
N VAL A 88 -10.25 -4.89 4.58
CA VAL A 88 -9.90 -4.94 3.16
C VAL A 88 -10.77 -5.95 2.43
N HIS A 89 -11.48 -5.48 1.42
CA HIS A 89 -12.21 -6.29 0.46
C HIS A 89 -11.33 -6.55 -0.76
N SER A 90 -11.13 -7.82 -1.12
CA SER A 90 -10.35 -8.21 -2.29
C SER A 90 -10.95 -9.46 -2.93
N TYR A 91 -10.69 -9.67 -4.21
CA TYR A 91 -11.09 -10.87 -4.93
C TYR A 91 -9.91 -11.83 -5.07
N TRP A 92 -10.10 -13.12 -4.81
CA TRP A 92 -9.05 -14.13 -4.94
C TRP A 92 -9.66 -15.49 -5.33
N LEU A 93 -8.84 -16.54 -5.24
CA LEU A 93 -9.21 -17.94 -5.51
C LEU A 93 -10.46 -18.45 -4.76
N SER A 94 -10.90 -17.78 -3.69
CA SER A 94 -12.10 -18.16 -2.94
C SER A 94 -13.25 -17.16 -3.09
N GLY A 95 -13.24 -16.32 -4.13
CA GLY A 95 -14.23 -15.25 -4.30
C GLY A 95 -13.83 -13.96 -3.61
N ILE A 96 -14.81 -13.08 -3.39
CA ILE A 96 -14.63 -11.85 -2.60
C ILE A 96 -14.37 -12.23 -1.14
N ARG A 97 -13.28 -11.71 -0.58
CA ARG A 97 -12.91 -11.86 0.83
C ARG A 97 -12.86 -10.50 1.51
N SER A 98 -13.25 -10.49 2.78
CA SER A 98 -13.16 -9.32 3.66
C SER A 98 -12.22 -9.66 4.81
N GLU A 99 -11.09 -8.98 4.89
CA GLU A 99 -10.01 -9.32 5.82
C GLU A 99 -9.62 -8.11 6.68
N LYS A 100 -9.63 -8.29 7.99
CA LYS A 100 -9.15 -7.27 8.95
C LYS A 100 -7.64 -7.35 9.18
N THR A 101 -7.04 -8.51 8.91
CA THR A 101 -5.62 -8.81 9.12
C THR A 101 -4.98 -9.32 7.82
N GLY A 102 -3.65 -9.44 7.77
CA GLY A 102 -2.95 -9.93 6.57
C GLY A 102 -2.57 -8.86 5.54
N TRP A 103 -2.94 -7.59 5.79
CA TRP A 103 -2.61 -6.43 4.96
C TRP A 103 -1.58 -5.49 5.61
N THR A 104 -0.88 -5.94 6.65
CA THR A 104 0.23 -5.19 7.27
C THR A 104 1.39 -5.04 6.27
N ASN A 105 2.07 -3.89 6.28
CA ASN A 105 3.14 -3.54 5.34
C ASN A 105 2.70 -3.46 3.87
N SER A 106 1.41 -3.26 3.62
CA SER A 106 0.90 -2.90 2.29
C SER A 106 1.14 -1.42 1.99
N ALA A 107 1.10 -1.03 0.72
CA ALA A 107 1.23 0.35 0.27
C ALA A 107 -0.12 0.94 -0.16
N ILE A 108 -0.41 2.19 0.21
CA ILE A 108 -1.58 2.92 -0.30
C ILE A 108 -1.28 3.40 -1.72
N VAL A 109 -2.12 3.03 -2.69
CA VAL A 109 -2.02 3.53 -4.07
C VAL A 109 -3.05 4.61 -4.37
N CYS A 110 -4.16 4.64 -3.64
CA CYS A 110 -5.18 5.67 -3.78
C CYS A 110 -5.89 5.91 -2.45
N ARG A 111 -6.09 7.17 -2.08
CA ARG A 111 -6.89 7.55 -0.90
C ARG A 111 -8.12 8.32 -1.35
N PHE A 112 -9.30 7.85 -0.95
CA PHE A 112 -10.54 8.50 -1.32
C PHE A 112 -10.82 9.67 -0.36
N THR A 113 -11.14 10.84 -0.92
CA THR A 113 -11.47 12.05 -0.14
C THR A 113 -12.98 12.27 0.00
N THR A 114 -13.79 11.36 -0.56
CA THR A 114 -15.25 11.38 -0.42
C THR A 114 -15.64 11.21 1.06
N GLU A 115 -16.79 11.76 1.44
CA GLU A 115 -17.40 11.51 2.75
C GLU A 115 -17.40 10.01 3.05
N LYS A 116 -16.82 9.63 4.20
CA LYS A 116 -16.63 8.23 4.64
C LYS A 116 -17.90 7.39 4.46
N ARG A 117 -19.04 7.90 4.93
CA ARG A 117 -20.34 7.22 4.87
C ARG A 117 -20.77 6.92 3.42
N ARG A 118 -20.57 7.87 2.50
CA ARG A 118 -20.91 7.69 1.09
C ARG A 118 -19.99 6.67 0.42
N PHE A 119 -18.71 6.65 0.78
CA PHE A 119 -17.77 5.63 0.31
C PHE A 119 -18.16 4.24 0.80
N GLU A 120 -18.46 4.08 2.08
CA GLU A 120 -18.89 2.80 2.67
C GLU A 120 -20.16 2.27 2.01
N GLN A 121 -21.17 3.13 1.81
CA GLN A 121 -22.39 2.77 1.10
C GLN A 121 -22.12 2.31 -0.34
N ALA A 122 -21.23 2.99 -1.05
CA ALA A 122 -20.85 2.62 -2.41
C ALA A 122 -20.14 1.26 -2.44
N LEU A 123 -19.19 1.02 -1.52
CA LEU A 123 -18.45 -0.24 -1.44
C LEU A 123 -19.36 -1.42 -1.10
N VAL A 124 -20.25 -1.26 -0.11
CA VAL A 124 -21.26 -2.29 0.22
C VAL A 124 -22.18 -2.56 -0.97
N SER A 125 -22.66 -1.51 -1.64
CA SER A 125 -23.52 -1.67 -2.82
C SER A 125 -22.80 -2.40 -3.96
N PHE A 126 -21.54 -2.06 -4.20
CA PHE A 126 -20.70 -2.70 -5.21
C PHE A 126 -20.50 -4.18 -4.93
N VAL A 127 -20.07 -4.54 -3.71
CA VAL A 127 -19.83 -5.93 -3.31
C VAL A 127 -21.11 -6.76 -3.43
N ASN A 128 -22.24 -6.24 -2.95
CA ASN A 128 -23.51 -6.95 -3.03
C ASN A 128 -23.95 -7.18 -4.48
N ARG A 129 -23.88 -6.14 -5.33
CA ARG A 129 -24.31 -6.20 -6.75
C ARG A 129 -23.43 -7.09 -7.62
N ASN A 130 -22.16 -7.30 -7.25
CA ASN A 130 -21.20 -8.06 -8.05
C ASN A 130 -20.80 -9.39 -7.39
N SER A 131 -21.45 -9.78 -6.30
CA SER A 131 -21.15 -11.03 -5.58
C SER A 131 -21.27 -12.28 -6.47
N ASN A 132 -22.17 -12.28 -7.44
CA ASN A 132 -22.33 -13.34 -8.45
C ASN A 132 -21.32 -13.27 -9.61
N ARG A 133 -20.65 -12.14 -9.82
CA ARG A 133 -19.61 -11.96 -10.86
C ARG A 133 -18.21 -12.28 -10.36
N PHE A 134 -17.99 -12.17 -9.06
CA PHE A 134 -16.72 -12.44 -8.40
C PHE A 134 -16.80 -13.72 -7.54
N LEU A 135 -17.32 -14.79 -8.13
CA LEU A 135 -17.29 -16.13 -7.55
C LEU A 135 -15.91 -16.77 -7.76
N ALA A 136 -15.54 -17.69 -6.88
CA ALA A 136 -14.27 -18.41 -6.95
C ALA A 136 -14.05 -19.10 -8.31
N GLU A 137 -15.11 -19.72 -8.85
CA GLU A 137 -15.11 -20.45 -10.13
C GLU A 137 -14.82 -19.58 -11.36
N PHE A 138 -15.01 -18.26 -11.24
CA PHE A 138 -14.71 -17.32 -12.32
C PHE A 138 -13.33 -16.67 -12.20
N TYR A 139 -12.55 -17.02 -11.17
CA TYR A 139 -11.25 -16.40 -10.98
C TYR A 139 -10.28 -16.85 -12.06
N ASN A 140 -9.68 -15.88 -12.76
CA ASN A 140 -8.68 -16.11 -13.78
C ASN A 140 -7.54 -15.11 -13.59
N GLU A 141 -6.32 -15.60 -13.34
CA GLU A 141 -5.15 -14.77 -13.06
C GLU A 141 -4.83 -13.74 -14.15
N SER A 142 -5.19 -14.01 -15.42
CA SER A 142 -4.89 -13.13 -16.56
C SER A 142 -6.05 -12.23 -16.98
N GLU A 143 -7.30 -12.66 -16.78
CA GLU A 143 -8.48 -12.01 -17.38
C GLU A 143 -9.54 -11.54 -16.37
N TRP A 144 -9.58 -12.14 -15.17
CA TRP A 144 -10.57 -11.82 -14.15
C TRP A 144 -10.02 -12.08 -12.76
N ASN A 145 -9.25 -11.13 -12.26
CA ASN A 145 -8.47 -11.27 -11.03
C ASN A 145 -8.75 -10.14 -10.02
N TYR A 146 -7.94 -10.10 -8.96
CA TYR A 146 -7.98 -9.08 -7.92
C TYR A 146 -7.87 -7.64 -8.44
N PHE A 147 -7.18 -7.41 -9.55
CA PHE A 147 -7.08 -6.11 -10.20
C PHE A 147 -8.40 -5.71 -10.84
N ASP A 148 -9.07 -6.62 -11.55
CA ASP A 148 -10.37 -6.37 -12.18
C ASP A 148 -11.44 -6.02 -11.15
N PHE A 149 -11.41 -6.65 -9.98
CA PHE A 149 -12.28 -6.28 -8.87
C PHE A 149 -12.16 -4.80 -8.47
N VAL A 150 -10.93 -4.29 -8.37
CA VAL A 150 -10.68 -2.88 -8.05
C VAL A 150 -11.08 -1.97 -9.22
N MET A 151 -10.80 -2.38 -10.45
CA MET A 151 -11.17 -1.62 -11.65
C MET A 151 -12.69 -1.51 -11.81
N GLU A 152 -13.45 -2.57 -11.55
CA GLU A 152 -14.91 -2.55 -11.57
C GLU A 152 -15.48 -1.67 -10.46
N PHE A 153 -14.86 -1.64 -9.28
CA PHE A 153 -15.27 -0.69 -8.23
C PHE A 153 -15.04 0.76 -8.66
N LEU A 154 -13.88 1.06 -9.25
CA LEU A 154 -13.57 2.40 -9.77
C LEU A 154 -14.56 2.83 -10.86
N ARG A 155 -14.96 1.92 -11.74
CA ARG A 155 -16.02 2.16 -12.73
C ARG A 155 -17.37 2.39 -12.06
N PHE A 156 -17.70 1.60 -11.04
CA PHE A 156 -18.97 1.69 -10.31
C PHE A 156 -19.18 3.05 -9.63
N ILE A 157 -18.12 3.63 -9.07
CA ILE A 157 -18.18 4.96 -8.42
C ILE A 157 -18.00 6.13 -9.40
N ASP A 158 -17.99 5.85 -10.71
CA ASP A 158 -17.76 6.82 -11.79
C ASP A 158 -16.50 7.68 -11.57
N PHE A 159 -15.35 6.99 -11.45
CA PHE A 159 -14.07 7.62 -11.14
C PHE A 159 -13.60 8.70 -12.15
N VAL A 160 -14.30 8.88 -13.27
CA VAL A 160 -14.05 10.00 -14.21
C VAL A 160 -14.23 11.37 -13.53
N ALA A 161 -15.08 11.48 -12.49
CA ALA A 161 -15.21 12.70 -11.68
C ALA A 161 -14.03 12.97 -10.72
N ILE A 162 -13.19 11.97 -10.42
CA ILE A 162 -12.10 12.03 -9.43
C ILE A 162 -10.73 12.18 -10.11
N ARG A 163 -10.70 12.39 -11.43
CA ARG A 163 -9.47 12.61 -12.22
C ARG A 163 -8.68 13.88 -11.83
N LYS A 164 -9.18 14.71 -10.90
CA LYS A 164 -8.50 15.92 -10.42
C LYS A 164 -7.44 15.71 -9.34
N ARG A 165 -7.27 14.51 -8.76
CA ARG A 165 -6.37 14.34 -7.60
C ARG A 165 -5.59 13.03 -7.48
N ILE A 166 -5.27 12.35 -8.59
CA ILE A 166 -4.09 11.47 -8.56
C ILE A 166 -2.88 12.37 -8.79
N SER A 167 -2.41 13.02 -7.74
CA SER A 167 -1.12 13.71 -7.76
C SER A 167 -0.06 12.75 -7.23
N PHE A 168 0.89 12.36 -8.08
CA PHE A 168 2.16 11.79 -7.63
C PHE A 168 3.12 12.86 -7.06
N LEU A 169 2.60 14.07 -6.78
CA LEU A 169 3.34 15.18 -6.19
C LEU A 169 3.43 15.03 -4.66
N SER A 170 4.11 13.98 -4.21
CA SER A 170 4.70 13.91 -2.88
C SER A 170 5.63 12.70 -2.76
N LEU A 171 6.57 12.60 -3.72
CA LEU A 171 7.81 11.86 -3.54
C LEU A 171 8.97 12.86 -3.56
#